data_AF-A0A840IC28-F1
#
_entry.id   AF-A0A840IC28-F1
#
_cell.length_a   1.000
_cell.length_b   1.000
_cell.length_c   1.000
_cell.angle_alpha   90.00
_cell.angle_beta   90.00
_cell.angle_gamma   90.00
#
_symmetry.space_group_name_H-M   'P 1'
#
loop_
_entity.id
_entity.type
_entity.pdbx_description
1 polymer ?
#
loop_
_entity_poly.entity_id
_entity_poly.type
_entity_poly.pdbx_seq_one_letter_code
_entity_poly.pdbx_strand_id
1 'polypeptide(L)'
;MSGARPPLVAALRRRLRPVKRALVGPAGLLLGLLLRATSRKLGVALVFHRVGDPPGDPAVELVPAQATALVRGQLALLARHYRVVPASELRAAAARRRRFERFPVALTFDDDWAGHAAVALPLLRAAGMRATFFLSGATLERPFDFWYERLQQAVDAGIAVPPHVPSTARERIHALAAEVERLPAAERDALVAAIAERLGPPPAEGLPAAAVAALVADGHEIGFHTRRHDTLPFLDDDGLAAALRDGREALAAAVGRPVDTIAYPSGKADARVVAAAADAGFREAWTTMPTAVGPDSPPLWLGRVYPPQEERGRLALVLARALLDARGASATPPAPTAQLTTAA
;
A
#
# COMPACT_ATOMS: atom_id res chain seq x y z
N MET A 1 6.73 42.41 -0.58
CA MET A 1 6.34 42.62 0.83
C MET A 1 5.67 41.34 1.35
N SER A 2 6.46 40.44 1.95
CA SER A 2 5.98 39.16 2.48
C SER A 2 5.71 39.30 3.98
N GLY A 3 4.45 39.18 4.38
CA GLY A 3 4.03 39.32 5.78
C GLY A 3 4.49 38.13 6.63
N ALA A 4 5.59 38.31 7.37
CA ALA A 4 5.97 37.40 8.44
C ALA A 4 4.85 37.36 9.49
N ARG A 5 4.28 36.17 9.74
CA ARG A 5 3.21 35.98 10.74
C ARG A 5 3.75 36.28 12.15
N PRO A 6 2.97 36.93 13.04
CA PRO A 6 3.48 37.37 14.33
C PRO A 6 3.85 36.19 15.26
N PRO A 7 4.96 36.31 16.01
CA PRO A 7 5.54 35.23 16.83
C PRO A 7 4.60 34.65 17.90
N LEU A 8 3.61 35.42 18.37
CA LEU A 8 2.60 35.00 19.34
C LEU A 8 1.65 33.93 18.80
N VAL A 9 1.25 34.01 17.53
CA VAL A 9 0.37 33.02 16.90
C VAL A 9 1.11 31.70 16.70
N ALA A 10 2.41 31.76 16.38
CA ALA A 10 3.27 30.58 16.27
C ALA A 10 3.48 29.90 17.64
N ALA A 11 3.72 30.68 18.69
CA ALA A 11 3.88 30.18 20.06
C ALA A 11 2.58 29.55 20.61
N LEU A 12 1.42 30.18 20.39
CA LEU A 12 0.12 29.64 20.79
C LEU A 12 -0.21 28.35 20.02
N ARG A 13 0.05 28.31 18.70
CA ARG A 13 -0.07 27.07 17.91
C ARG A 13 0.81 25.96 18.46
N ARG A 14 2.06 26.26 18.85
CA ARG A 14 2.99 25.28 19.45
C ARG A 14 2.48 24.74 20.80
N ARG A 15 1.88 25.59 21.63
CA ARG A 15 1.26 25.19 22.92
C ARG A 15 -0.02 24.37 22.74
N LEU A 16 -0.81 24.65 21.70
CA LEU A 16 -2.06 23.91 21.42
C LEU A 16 -1.84 22.61 20.63
N ARG A 17 -0.67 22.41 19.99
CA ARG A 17 -0.33 21.17 19.26
C ARG A 17 -0.52 19.89 20.09
N PRO A 18 -0.01 19.75 21.32
CA PRO A 18 -0.19 18.53 22.11
C PRO A 18 -1.66 18.26 22.44
N VAL A 19 -2.44 19.31 22.78
CA VAL A 19 -3.88 19.19 23.05
C VAL A 19 -4.65 18.75 21.79
N LYS A 20 -4.36 19.36 20.64
CA LYS A 20 -4.95 18.95 19.36
C LYS A 20 -4.60 17.50 19.01
N ARG A 21 -3.33 17.10 19.17
CA ARG A 21 -2.89 15.71 18.96
C ARG A 21 -3.62 14.72 19.86
N ALA A 22 -3.80 15.06 21.15
CA ALA A 22 -4.53 14.22 22.10
C ALA A 22 -6.03 14.07 21.75
N LEU A 23 -6.64 15.08 21.12
CA LEU A 23 -8.06 15.06 20.76
C LEU A 23 -8.35 14.40 19.40
N VAL A 24 -7.38 14.31 18.49
CA VAL A 24 -7.59 13.76 17.14
C VAL A 24 -8.09 12.32 17.17
N GLY A 25 -7.50 11.46 18.01
CA GLY A 25 -7.93 10.07 18.15
C GLY A 25 -9.36 9.92 18.67
N PRO A 26 -9.67 10.49 19.85
CA PRO A 26 -11.03 10.49 20.39
C PRO A 26 -12.07 11.07 19.43
N ALA A 27 -11.76 12.17 18.73
CA ALA A 27 -12.66 12.78 17.74
C ALA A 27 -12.91 11.86 16.55
N GLY A 28 -11.86 11.22 16.02
CA GLY A 28 -11.98 10.23 14.94
C GLY A 28 -12.81 9.02 15.37
N LEU A 29 -12.61 8.52 16.59
CA LEU A 29 -13.40 7.42 17.15
C LEU A 29 -14.87 7.80 17.34
N LEU A 30 -15.15 8.98 17.91
CA LEU A 30 -16.51 9.48 18.07
C LEU A 30 -17.20 9.61 16.71
N LEU A 31 -16.52 10.20 15.72
CA LEU A 31 -17.05 10.33 14.37
C LEU A 31 -17.33 8.96 13.74
N GLY A 32 -16.40 8.01 13.87
CA GLY A 32 -16.59 6.63 13.41
C GLY A 32 -17.79 5.94 14.07
N LEU A 33 -18.00 6.15 15.37
CA LEU A 33 -19.16 5.63 16.11
C LEU A 33 -20.47 6.28 15.65
N LEU A 34 -20.49 7.61 15.47
CA LEU A 34 -21.66 8.32 14.94
C LEU A 34 -22.00 7.87 13.52
N LEU A 35 -21.00 7.63 12.67
CA LEU A 35 -21.19 7.10 11.32
C LEU A 35 -21.86 5.72 11.34
N ARG A 36 -21.69 4.92 12.40
CA ARG A 36 -22.38 3.63 12.49
C ARG A 36 -23.89 3.80 12.52
N ALA A 37 -24.41 4.90 13.06
CA ALA A 37 -25.83 5.19 13.06
C ALA A 37 -26.41 5.46 11.65
N THR A 38 -25.58 5.48 10.60
CA THR A 38 -26.02 5.67 9.22
C THR A 38 -26.22 4.33 8.51
N SER A 39 -27.00 4.31 7.44
CA SER A 39 -27.20 3.16 6.54
C SER A 39 -26.13 3.05 5.44
N ARG A 40 -25.02 3.79 5.55
CA ARG A 40 -23.93 3.76 4.56
C ARG A 40 -23.38 2.33 4.44
N LYS A 41 -23.33 1.85 3.20
CA LYS A 41 -22.77 0.57 2.79
C LYS A 41 -21.37 0.78 2.26
N LEU A 42 -20.44 1.10 3.17
CA LEU A 42 -19.06 1.42 2.83
C LEU A 42 -18.12 0.52 3.63
N GLY A 43 -16.92 0.34 3.11
CA GLY A 43 -15.76 -0.26 3.78
C GLY A 43 -14.50 0.51 3.41
N VAL A 44 -13.40 0.25 4.12
CA VAL A 44 -12.11 0.88 3.83
C VAL A 44 -11.04 -0.19 3.79
N ALA A 45 -10.21 -0.21 2.75
CA ALA A 45 -8.99 -1.00 2.74
C ALA A 45 -7.80 -0.14 3.20
N LEU A 46 -6.96 -0.70 4.06
CA LEU A 46 -5.71 -0.12 4.49
C LEU A 46 -4.55 -0.83 3.80
N VAL A 47 -3.57 -0.07 3.32
CA VAL A 47 -2.36 -0.62 2.69
C VAL A 47 -1.14 -0.43 3.59
N PHE A 48 -0.49 -1.55 3.90
CA PHE A 48 0.77 -1.65 4.62
C PHE A 48 1.84 -2.18 3.66
N HIS A 49 3.10 -1.84 3.94
CA HIS A 49 4.25 -2.42 3.26
C HIS A 49 5.15 -3.01 4.36
N ARG A 50 6.28 -2.38 4.65
CA ARG A 50 7.20 -2.83 5.70
C ARG A 50 6.66 -2.59 7.10
N VAL A 51 6.80 -3.60 7.96
CA VAL A 51 6.58 -3.53 9.40
C VAL A 51 7.81 -4.11 10.08
N GLY A 52 8.41 -3.36 11.00
CA GLY A 52 9.63 -3.78 11.67
C GLY A 52 10.20 -2.70 12.57
N ASP A 53 11.18 -3.10 13.39
CA ASP A 53 11.96 -2.21 14.23
C ASP A 53 13.46 -2.35 13.87
N PRO A 54 14.23 -1.25 13.86
CA PRO A 54 13.76 0.13 14.05
C PRO A 54 12.81 0.58 12.93
N PRO A 55 11.89 1.53 13.20
CA PRO A 55 11.06 2.10 12.14
C PRO A 55 11.92 2.84 11.12
N GLY A 56 11.46 2.86 9.88
CA GLY A 56 12.13 3.59 8.81
C GLY A 56 11.85 5.09 8.84
N ASP A 57 12.73 5.87 8.21
CA ASP A 57 12.56 7.31 8.04
C ASP A 57 11.96 7.63 6.65
N PRO A 58 10.69 8.06 6.57
CA PRO A 58 10.05 8.41 5.30
C PRO A 58 10.77 9.54 4.54
N ALA A 59 11.64 10.31 5.19
CA ALA A 59 12.41 11.34 4.53
C ALA A 59 13.59 10.83 3.70
N VAL A 60 14.03 9.59 3.91
CA VAL A 60 15.21 9.03 3.24
C VAL A 60 15.01 7.60 2.74
N GLU A 61 13.90 6.95 3.09
CA GLU A 61 13.52 5.63 2.61
C GLU A 61 12.32 5.72 1.66
N LEU A 62 12.41 5.03 0.52
CA LEU A 62 11.29 4.90 -0.43
C LEU A 62 10.11 4.14 0.16
N VAL A 63 10.41 3.07 0.91
CA VAL A 63 9.42 2.26 1.62
C VAL A 63 9.87 2.14 3.07
N PRO A 64 9.50 3.10 3.94
CA PRO A 64 9.89 3.07 5.35
C PRO A 64 9.09 2.03 6.13
N ALA A 65 9.76 1.33 7.05
CA ALA A 65 9.10 0.39 7.94
C ALA A 65 8.23 1.10 8.99
N GLN A 66 7.00 0.62 9.18
CA GLN A 66 6.17 1.03 10.32
C GLN A 66 6.65 0.33 11.59
N ALA A 67 6.81 1.09 12.68
CA ALA A 67 7.17 0.52 13.98
C ALA A 67 6.18 -0.58 14.41
N THR A 68 6.69 -1.70 14.92
CA THR A 68 5.87 -2.84 15.38
C THR A 68 4.83 -2.41 16.42
N ALA A 69 5.23 -1.51 17.33
CA ALA A 69 4.34 -0.99 18.38
C ALA A 69 3.19 -0.14 17.82
N LEU A 70 3.43 0.60 16.74
CA LEU A 70 2.41 1.40 16.08
C LEU A 70 1.37 0.51 15.41
N VAL A 71 1.82 -0.47 14.61
CA VAL A 71 0.93 -1.43 13.93
C VAL A 71 0.12 -2.22 14.94
N ARG A 72 0.74 -2.71 16.03
CA ARG A 72 0.02 -3.38 17.13
C ARG A 72 -1.11 -2.51 17.69
N GLY A 73 -0.85 -1.23 17.92
CA GLY A 73 -1.86 -0.27 18.41
C GLY A 73 -2.98 -0.02 17.40
N GLN A 74 -2.67 0.01 16.11
CA GLN A 74 -3.65 0.13 15.03
C GLN A 74 -4.53 -1.12 14.95
N LEU A 75 -3.96 -2.33 15.00
CA LEU A 75 -4.72 -3.58 15.03
C LEU A 75 -5.65 -3.66 16.26
N ALA A 76 -5.19 -3.25 17.44
CA ALA A 76 -6.04 -3.20 18.64
C ALA A 76 -7.25 -2.26 18.49
N LEU A 77 -7.06 -1.10 17.84
CA LEU A 77 -8.15 -0.18 17.52
C LEU A 77 -9.14 -0.80 16.53
N LEU A 78 -8.63 -1.46 15.50
CA LEU A 78 -9.44 -2.14 14.49
C LEU A 78 -10.25 -3.29 15.08
N ALA A 79 -9.66 -4.12 15.94
CA ALA A 79 -10.32 -5.23 16.62
C ALA A 79 -11.55 -4.76 17.39
N ARG A 80 -11.40 -3.66 18.11
CA ARG A 80 -12.44 -3.10 18.97
C ARG A 80 -13.54 -2.39 18.19
N HIS A 81 -13.21 -1.72 17.09
CA HIS A 81 -14.13 -0.76 16.46
C HIS A 81 -14.55 -1.08 15.03
N TYR A 82 -13.94 -2.05 14.36
CA TYR A 82 -14.23 -2.37 12.97
C TYR A 82 -14.46 -3.87 12.80
N ARG A 83 -15.01 -4.26 11.64
CA ARG A 83 -15.12 -5.66 11.23
C ARG A 83 -13.99 -5.92 10.24
N VAL A 84 -12.93 -6.58 10.67
CA VAL A 84 -11.80 -6.88 9.77
C VAL A 84 -12.18 -8.04 8.85
N VAL A 85 -11.93 -7.89 7.55
CA VAL A 85 -12.22 -8.87 6.50
C VAL A 85 -11.06 -8.94 5.49
N PRO A 86 -10.86 -10.06 4.79
CA PRO A 86 -10.00 -10.10 3.60
C PRO A 86 -10.43 -9.06 2.56
N ALA A 87 -9.49 -8.60 1.74
CA ALA A 87 -9.73 -7.60 0.71
C ALA A 87 -10.86 -8.04 -0.25
N SER A 88 -10.82 -9.28 -0.74
CA SER A 88 -11.87 -9.81 -1.66
C SER A 88 -13.27 -9.87 -1.06
N GLU A 89 -13.40 -9.83 0.27
CA GLU A 89 -14.68 -9.84 0.96
C GLU A 89 -15.20 -8.41 1.24
N LEU A 90 -14.37 -7.38 1.08
CA LEU A 90 -14.68 -6.01 1.54
C LEU A 90 -15.95 -5.45 0.88
N ARG A 91 -16.06 -5.58 -0.45
CA ARG A 91 -17.21 -5.04 -1.21
C ARG A 91 -18.52 -5.71 -0.80
N ALA A 92 -18.51 -7.04 -0.65
CA ALA A 92 -19.65 -7.82 -0.18
C ALA A 92 -20.00 -7.52 1.29
N ALA A 93 -18.99 -7.37 2.15
CA ALA A 93 -19.18 -7.00 3.56
C ALA A 93 -19.78 -5.59 3.69
N ALA A 94 -19.34 -4.64 2.86
CA ALA A 94 -19.89 -3.29 2.81
C ALA A 94 -21.38 -3.31 2.39
N ALA A 95 -21.72 -4.11 1.38
CA ALA A 95 -23.09 -4.25 0.88
C ALA A 95 -24.07 -4.82 1.92
N ARG A 96 -23.59 -5.74 2.77
CA ARG A 96 -24.38 -6.42 3.81
C ARG A 96 -24.48 -5.65 5.12
N ARG A 97 -23.65 -4.61 5.32
CA ARG A 97 -23.61 -3.84 6.55
C ARG A 97 -24.97 -3.19 6.86
N ARG A 98 -25.43 -3.32 8.10
CA ARG A 98 -26.64 -2.68 8.62
C ARG A 98 -26.32 -1.47 9.49
N ARG A 99 -27.35 -0.66 9.75
CA ARG A 99 -27.28 0.46 10.69
C ARG A 99 -26.81 -0.05 12.06
N PHE A 100 -25.96 0.73 12.72
CA PHE A 100 -25.27 0.46 13.98
C PHE A 100 -24.19 -0.64 13.96
N GLU A 101 -24.07 -1.42 12.89
CA GLU A 101 -22.97 -2.38 12.76
C GLU A 101 -21.62 -1.69 12.52
N ARG A 102 -20.55 -2.40 12.87
CA ARG A 102 -19.18 -2.00 12.57
C ARG A 102 -18.97 -1.94 11.06
N PHE A 103 -18.28 -0.89 10.59
CA PHE A 103 -17.85 -0.84 9.19
C PHE A 103 -16.79 -1.92 8.92
N PRO A 104 -16.85 -2.58 7.76
CA PRO A 104 -15.81 -3.50 7.36
C PRO A 104 -14.52 -2.75 6.99
N VAL A 105 -13.38 -3.32 7.38
CA VAL A 105 -12.04 -2.82 7.03
C VAL A 105 -11.22 -3.99 6.51
N ALA A 106 -10.55 -3.81 5.37
CA ALA A 106 -9.55 -4.76 4.89
C ALA A 106 -8.14 -4.31 5.28
N LEU A 107 -7.31 -5.27 5.65
CA LEU A 107 -5.88 -5.06 5.87
C LEU A 107 -5.14 -5.68 4.70
N THR A 108 -4.37 -4.86 3.98
CA THR A 108 -3.57 -5.32 2.83
C THR A 108 -2.09 -5.05 3.08
N PHE A 109 -1.25 -5.99 2.70
CA PHE A 109 0.21 -5.89 2.77
C PHE A 109 0.77 -6.13 1.38
N ASP A 110 1.52 -5.17 0.85
CA ASP A 110 2.05 -5.24 -0.51
C ASP A 110 3.53 -5.64 -0.48
N ASP A 111 4.02 -6.13 -1.62
CA ASP A 111 5.37 -6.63 -1.90
C ASP A 111 5.79 -7.89 -1.14
N ASP A 112 6.97 -8.40 -1.50
CA ASP A 112 7.58 -9.62 -0.99
C ASP A 112 8.41 -9.39 0.29
N TRP A 113 8.00 -8.49 1.19
CA TRP A 113 8.81 -8.16 2.38
C TRP A 113 8.90 -9.31 3.39
N ALA A 114 10.13 -9.68 3.81
CA ALA A 114 10.36 -10.69 4.84
C ALA A 114 9.62 -10.40 6.17
N GLY A 115 9.42 -9.12 6.48
CA GLY A 115 8.67 -8.65 7.64
C GLY A 115 7.20 -9.11 7.66
N HIS A 116 6.61 -9.48 6.52
CA HIS A 116 5.24 -9.99 6.46
C HIS A 116 5.09 -11.28 7.29
N ALA A 117 6.02 -12.23 7.12
CA ALA A 117 6.00 -13.48 7.88
C ALA A 117 6.66 -13.33 9.27
N ALA A 118 7.75 -12.56 9.36
CA ALA A 118 8.52 -12.44 10.60
C ALA A 118 7.86 -11.54 11.66
N VAL A 119 7.10 -10.52 11.23
CA VAL A 119 6.57 -9.48 12.12
C VAL A 119 5.05 -9.34 11.99
N ALA A 120 4.54 -9.13 10.78
CA ALA A 120 3.11 -8.85 10.58
C ALA A 120 2.23 -10.06 10.95
N LEU A 121 2.62 -11.28 10.52
CA LEU A 121 1.90 -12.51 10.83
C LEU A 121 1.72 -12.74 12.35
N PRO A 122 2.77 -12.71 13.21
CA PRO A 122 2.59 -12.76 14.66
C PRO A 122 1.66 -11.70 15.24
N LEU A 123 1.69 -10.46 14.71
CA LEU A 123 0.80 -9.39 15.15
C LEU A 123 -0.67 -9.66 14.79
N LEU A 124 -0.91 -10.14 13.56
CA LEU A 124 -2.25 -10.50 13.07
C LEU A 124 -2.82 -11.68 13.86
N ARG A 125 -2.01 -12.71 14.13
CA ARG A 125 -2.34 -13.84 15.03
C ARG A 125 -2.80 -13.35 16.40
N ALA A 126 -1.99 -12.52 17.04
CA ALA A 126 -2.31 -11.98 18.36
C ALA A 126 -3.60 -11.14 18.37
N ALA A 127 -3.94 -10.52 17.23
CA ALA A 127 -5.17 -9.75 17.06
C ALA A 127 -6.39 -10.60 16.61
N GLY A 128 -6.20 -11.88 16.29
CA GLY A 128 -7.23 -12.75 15.72
C GLY A 128 -7.74 -12.26 14.37
N MET A 129 -6.85 -11.69 13.55
CA MET A 129 -7.21 -11.04 12.29
C MET A 129 -6.66 -11.77 11.07
N ARG A 130 -7.48 -11.81 10.03
CA ARG A 130 -7.04 -12.17 8.67
C ARG A 130 -6.77 -10.89 7.87
N ALA A 131 -5.89 -11.00 6.90
CA ALA A 131 -5.42 -9.93 6.05
C ALA A 131 -5.18 -10.50 4.63
N THR A 132 -4.96 -9.61 3.68
CA THR A 132 -4.60 -9.94 2.31
C THR A 132 -3.15 -9.51 2.06
N PHE A 133 -2.32 -10.41 1.54
CA PHE A 133 -0.97 -10.10 1.11
C PHE A 133 -0.94 -10.08 -0.43
N PHE A 134 -0.71 -8.92 -1.03
CA PHE A 134 -0.50 -8.80 -2.46
C PHE A 134 0.98 -9.00 -2.75
N LEU A 135 1.32 -10.20 -3.21
CA LEU A 135 2.69 -10.65 -3.41
C LEU A 135 3.07 -10.64 -4.88
N SER A 136 4.32 -10.31 -5.17
CA SER A 136 4.90 -10.39 -6.50
C SER A 136 5.29 -11.83 -6.84
N GLY A 137 5.69 -12.60 -5.82
CA GLY A 137 6.22 -13.95 -5.99
C GLY A 137 7.61 -13.97 -6.65
N ALA A 138 8.30 -12.83 -6.65
CA ALA A 138 9.62 -12.67 -7.23
C ALA A 138 10.69 -13.37 -6.37
N THR A 139 10.46 -13.43 -5.06
CA THR A 139 11.38 -14.00 -4.05
C THR A 139 11.08 -15.45 -3.66
N LEU A 140 10.10 -16.11 -4.30
CA LEU A 140 9.64 -17.46 -3.93
C LEU A 140 10.75 -18.52 -3.95
N GLU A 141 11.56 -18.50 -5.01
CA GLU A 141 12.56 -19.52 -5.31
C GLU A 141 13.99 -19.04 -5.06
N ARG A 142 14.23 -17.73 -5.16
CA ARG A 142 15.56 -17.12 -5.07
C ARG A 142 15.47 -15.68 -4.58
N PRO A 143 16.55 -15.13 -4.01
CA PRO A 143 16.65 -13.72 -3.70
C PRO A 143 16.35 -12.82 -4.91
N PHE A 144 15.61 -11.75 -4.68
CA PHE A 144 15.26 -10.76 -5.69
C PHE A 144 15.00 -9.42 -5.00
N ASP A 145 15.52 -8.33 -5.57
CA ASP A 145 15.22 -6.98 -5.14
C ASP A 145 14.47 -6.27 -6.27
N PHE A 146 13.43 -5.53 -5.93
CA PHE A 146 12.76 -4.63 -6.87
C PHE A 146 13.65 -3.44 -7.23
N TRP A 147 13.35 -2.77 -8.35
CA TRP A 147 14.14 -1.64 -8.83
C TRP A 147 14.29 -0.52 -7.78
N TYR A 148 13.26 -0.28 -6.96
CA TYR A 148 13.28 0.74 -5.91
C TYR A 148 14.13 0.33 -4.72
N GLU A 149 14.23 -0.96 -4.41
CA GLU A 149 15.13 -1.46 -3.36
C GLU A 149 16.59 -1.32 -3.80
N ARG A 150 16.90 -1.69 -5.05
CA ARG A 150 18.24 -1.50 -5.64
C ARG A 150 18.62 -0.03 -5.69
N LEU A 151 17.67 0.83 -6.05
CA LEU A 151 17.87 2.27 -6.04
C LEU A 151 18.18 2.81 -4.64
N GLN A 152 17.41 2.39 -3.63
CA GLN A 152 17.65 2.76 -2.23
C GLN A 152 19.04 2.33 -1.78
N GLN A 153 19.38 1.05 -1.97
CA GLN A 153 20.69 0.50 -1.60
C GLN A 153 21.85 1.24 -2.28
N ALA A 154 21.70 1.60 -3.56
CA ALA A 154 22.70 2.35 -4.29
C ALA A 154 22.92 3.74 -3.67
N VAL A 155 21.84 4.46 -3.37
CA VAL A 155 21.91 5.78 -2.74
C VAL A 155 22.53 5.71 -1.34
N ASP A 156 22.15 4.72 -0.55
CA ASP A 156 22.70 4.50 0.79
C ASP A 156 24.20 4.15 0.75
N ALA A 157 24.63 3.42 -0.28
CA ALA A 157 26.04 3.11 -0.53
C ALA A 157 26.84 4.26 -1.18
N GLY A 158 26.21 5.41 -1.46
CA GLY A 158 26.85 6.53 -2.13
C GLY A 158 27.18 6.27 -3.61
N ILE A 159 26.55 5.28 -4.22
CA ILE A 159 26.68 4.97 -5.64
C ILE A 159 25.93 6.04 -6.45
N ALA A 160 26.64 6.69 -7.38
CA ALA A 160 26.01 7.60 -8.33
C ALA A 160 25.08 6.83 -9.28
N VAL A 161 23.82 7.25 -9.37
CA VAL A 161 22.77 6.68 -10.20
C VAL A 161 22.25 7.75 -11.17
N PRO A 162 22.21 7.50 -12.50
CA PRO A 162 21.52 8.36 -13.46
C PRO A 162 19.98 8.23 -13.38
N PRO A 163 19.21 9.24 -13.78
CA PRO A 163 19.61 10.62 -14.14
C PRO A 163 20.09 11.45 -12.93
N HIS A 164 20.95 12.45 -13.17
CA HIS A 164 21.43 13.35 -12.11
C HIS A 164 20.36 14.38 -11.71
N VAL A 165 19.78 14.24 -10.52
CA VAL A 165 18.85 15.23 -9.94
C VAL A 165 19.62 16.27 -9.10
N PRO A 166 19.48 17.59 -9.31
CA PRO A 166 20.17 18.62 -8.51
C PRO A 166 19.63 18.76 -7.05
N SER A 167 20.56 18.84 -6.08
CA SER A 167 20.52 19.12 -4.61
C SER A 167 19.16 19.35 -3.90
N THR A 168 18.76 18.62 -2.85
CA THR A 168 19.43 18.36 -1.54
C THR A 168 19.10 16.95 -0.96
N ALA A 169 19.89 16.47 0.02
CA ALA A 169 19.92 15.06 0.47
C ALA A 169 18.60 14.37 0.85
N ARG A 170 17.62 15.14 1.32
CA ARG A 170 16.33 14.66 1.83
C ARG A 170 15.26 14.53 0.73
N GLU A 171 15.45 15.22 -0.38
CA GLU A 171 14.55 15.21 -1.54
C GLU A 171 15.12 14.35 -2.69
N ARG A 172 16.39 13.91 -2.58
CA ARG A 172 17.11 13.13 -3.61
C ARG A 172 16.42 11.81 -3.95
N ILE A 173 16.10 10.98 -2.95
CA ILE A 173 15.71 9.60 -3.23
C ILE A 173 14.31 9.51 -3.85
N HIS A 174 13.33 10.28 -3.33
CA HIS A 174 11.95 10.27 -3.83
C HIS A 174 11.85 10.91 -5.23
N ALA A 175 12.56 12.01 -5.46
CA ALA A 175 12.61 12.64 -6.79
C ALA A 175 13.29 11.72 -7.81
N LEU A 176 14.42 11.12 -7.44
CA LEU A 176 15.12 10.15 -8.28
C LEU A 176 14.25 8.92 -8.58
N ALA A 177 13.57 8.36 -7.57
CA ALA A 177 12.68 7.23 -7.77
C ALA A 177 11.52 7.59 -8.70
N ALA A 178 10.95 8.80 -8.59
CA ALA A 178 9.90 9.25 -9.50
C ALA A 178 10.42 9.41 -10.95
N GLU A 179 11.67 9.77 -11.15
CA GLU A 179 12.30 9.81 -12.49
C GLU A 179 12.55 8.39 -13.03
N VAL A 180 13.14 7.51 -12.21
CA VAL A 180 13.42 6.10 -12.57
C VAL A 180 12.13 5.32 -12.85
N GLU A 181 11.07 5.57 -12.09
CA GLU A 181 9.76 4.93 -12.30
C GLU A 181 9.18 5.25 -13.69
N ARG A 182 9.45 6.45 -14.23
CA ARG A 182 8.97 6.90 -15.55
C ARG A 182 9.82 6.41 -16.71
N LEU A 183 11.00 5.83 -16.45
CA LEU A 183 11.82 5.26 -17.51
C LEU A 183 11.08 4.11 -18.21
N PRO A 184 11.28 3.93 -19.52
CA PRO A 184 10.90 2.71 -20.21
C PRO A 184 11.44 1.48 -19.48
N ALA A 185 10.68 0.38 -19.47
CA ALA A 185 11.04 -0.80 -18.68
C ALA A 185 12.46 -1.32 -19.00
N ALA A 186 12.85 -1.34 -20.27
CA ALA A 186 14.18 -1.77 -20.69
C ALA A 186 15.31 -0.84 -20.18
N GLU A 187 15.07 0.47 -20.12
CA GLU A 187 16.04 1.43 -19.57
C GLU A 187 16.15 1.29 -18.05
N ARG A 188 15.02 1.09 -17.37
CA ARG A 188 15.01 0.79 -15.92
C ARG A 188 15.75 -0.51 -15.61
N ASP A 189 15.57 -1.55 -16.43
CA ASP A 189 16.30 -2.81 -16.26
C ASP A 189 17.80 -2.62 -16.44
N ALA A 190 18.21 -1.89 -17.47
CA ALA A 190 19.63 -1.57 -17.70
C ALA A 190 20.24 -0.78 -16.54
N LEU A 191 19.48 0.16 -15.97
CA LEU A 191 19.88 0.90 -14.78
C LEU A 191 20.06 -0.01 -13.56
N VAL A 192 19.08 -0.88 -13.29
CA VAL A 192 19.13 -1.84 -12.18
C VAL A 192 20.30 -2.81 -12.35
N ALA A 193 20.57 -3.28 -13.57
CA ALA A 193 21.71 -4.13 -13.87
C ALA A 193 23.05 -3.41 -13.59
N ALA A 194 23.20 -2.15 -14.03
CA ALA A 194 24.39 -1.35 -13.76
C ALA A 194 24.59 -1.06 -12.25
N ILE A 195 23.50 -0.89 -11.50
CA ILE A 195 23.55 -0.81 -10.03
C ILE A 195 24.02 -2.16 -9.45
N ALA A 196 23.51 -3.28 -9.97
CA ALA A 196 23.85 -4.61 -9.49
C ALA A 196 25.31 -4.99 -9.69
N GLU A 197 25.94 -4.57 -10.79
CA GLU A 197 27.39 -4.76 -11.02
C GLU A 197 28.25 -4.10 -9.93
N ARG A 198 27.75 -3.03 -9.29
CA ARG A 198 28.48 -2.25 -8.28
C ARG A 198 28.17 -2.67 -6.85
N LEU A 199 26.93 -3.08 -6.58
CA LEU A 199 26.47 -3.52 -5.25
C LEU A 199 26.68 -5.02 -5.01
N GLY A 200 26.73 -5.83 -6.06
CA GLY A 200 26.66 -7.29 -5.97
C GLY A 200 25.22 -7.82 -5.97
N PRO A 201 25.02 -9.13 -5.72
CA PRO A 201 23.69 -9.75 -5.77
C PRO A 201 22.74 -9.17 -4.70
N PRO A 202 21.42 -9.32 -4.88
CA PRO A 202 20.45 -8.97 -3.85
C PRO A 202 20.71 -9.78 -2.57
N PRO A 203 20.50 -9.19 -1.39
CA PRO A 203 20.55 -9.94 -0.13
C PRO A 203 19.49 -11.05 -0.16
N ALA A 204 19.72 -12.13 0.61
CA ALA A 204 18.76 -13.24 0.73
C ALA A 204 17.57 -12.89 1.63
N GLU A 205 16.95 -11.74 1.36
CA GLU A 205 15.75 -11.23 2.00
C GLU A 205 14.56 -11.41 1.05
N GLY A 206 13.34 -11.49 1.59
CA GLY A 206 12.12 -11.68 0.81
C GLY A 206 11.11 -12.63 1.47
N LEU A 207 10.16 -13.12 0.67
CA LEU A 207 9.16 -14.12 1.07
C LEU A 207 9.36 -15.43 0.29
N PRO A 208 10.23 -16.33 0.78
CA PRO A 208 10.37 -17.65 0.17
C PRO A 208 9.07 -18.44 0.26
N ALA A 209 8.92 -19.48 -0.57
CA ALA A 209 7.70 -20.29 -0.63
C ALA A 209 7.22 -20.80 0.74
N ALA A 210 8.13 -21.17 1.65
CA ALA A 210 7.79 -21.59 3.01
C ALA A 210 7.12 -20.47 3.85
N ALA A 211 7.55 -19.21 3.67
CA ALA A 211 6.96 -18.06 4.35
C ALA A 211 5.55 -17.77 3.78
N VAL A 212 5.37 -17.87 2.46
CA VAL A 212 4.05 -17.75 1.82
C VAL A 212 3.11 -18.85 2.30
N ALA A 213 3.58 -20.10 2.37
CA ALA A 213 2.80 -21.22 2.90
C ALA A 213 2.37 -20.99 4.36
N ALA A 214 3.23 -20.37 5.18
CA ALA A 214 2.88 -20.00 6.55
C ALA A 214 1.76 -18.94 6.62
N LEU A 215 1.75 -17.96 5.71
CA LEU A 215 0.67 -16.99 5.59
C LEU A 215 -0.64 -17.68 5.20
N VAL A 216 -0.60 -18.59 4.22
CA VAL A 216 -1.79 -19.35 3.78
C VAL A 216 -2.33 -20.26 4.89
N ALA A 217 -1.45 -20.96 5.60
CA ALA A 217 -1.83 -21.86 6.69
C ALA A 217 -2.54 -21.12 7.84
N ASP A 218 -2.25 -19.83 8.03
CA ASP A 218 -2.93 -18.98 9.02
C ASP A 218 -4.26 -18.40 8.52
N GLY A 219 -4.66 -18.74 7.30
CA GLY A 219 -5.92 -18.30 6.69
C GLY A 219 -5.86 -16.92 6.06
N HIS A 220 -4.67 -16.37 5.81
CA HIS A 220 -4.53 -15.12 5.07
C HIS A 220 -4.88 -15.30 3.58
N GLU A 221 -5.37 -14.23 2.97
CA GLU A 221 -5.59 -14.17 1.53
C GLU A 221 -4.28 -13.78 0.83
N ILE A 222 -4.01 -14.38 -0.33
CA ILE A 222 -2.89 -14.00 -1.18
C ILE A 222 -3.45 -13.47 -2.50
N GLY A 223 -3.10 -12.24 -2.83
CA GLY A 223 -3.35 -11.60 -4.12
C GLY A 223 -2.05 -11.37 -4.88
N PHE A 224 -2.14 -10.90 -6.11
CA PHE A 224 -1.00 -10.65 -6.97
C PHE A 224 -0.53 -9.19 -6.91
N HIS A 225 0.76 -8.95 -7.08
CA HIS A 225 1.33 -7.60 -7.14
C HIS A 225 2.28 -7.39 -8.32
N THR A 226 2.14 -8.20 -9.37
CA THR A 226 3.05 -8.27 -10.54
C THR A 226 4.45 -8.75 -10.14
N ARG A 227 5.09 -9.55 -11.00
CA ARG A 227 6.41 -10.11 -10.67
C ARG A 227 7.51 -9.06 -10.56
N ARG A 228 7.42 -8.00 -11.37
CA ARG A 228 8.50 -7.02 -11.56
C ARG A 228 8.23 -5.67 -10.90
N HIS A 229 7.01 -5.47 -10.38
CA HIS A 229 6.57 -4.20 -9.80
C HIS A 229 6.73 -3.02 -10.80
N ASP A 230 6.44 -3.28 -12.06
CA ASP A 230 6.44 -2.26 -13.12
C ASP A 230 5.21 -1.37 -12.99
N THR A 231 5.37 -0.07 -13.25
CA THR A 231 4.24 0.87 -13.29
C THR A 231 3.42 0.62 -14.55
N LEU A 232 2.33 -0.13 -14.38
CA LEU A 232 1.54 -0.71 -15.48
C LEU A 232 1.11 0.27 -16.58
N PRO A 233 0.69 1.52 -16.29
CA PRO A 233 0.35 2.49 -17.33
C PRO A 233 1.49 2.83 -18.29
N PHE A 234 2.76 2.62 -17.90
CA PHE A 234 3.94 2.93 -18.71
C PHE A 234 4.40 1.77 -19.60
N LEU A 235 3.80 0.59 -19.48
CA LEU A 235 4.09 -0.55 -20.35
C LEU A 235 3.34 -0.41 -21.68
N ASP A 236 3.90 -0.95 -22.76
CA ASP A 236 3.13 -1.21 -23.97
C ASP A 236 2.11 -2.35 -23.74
N ASP A 237 1.33 -2.69 -24.75
CA ASP A 237 0.23 -3.66 -24.59
C ASP A 237 0.73 -5.08 -24.33
N ASP A 238 1.80 -5.49 -25.01
CA ASP A 238 2.43 -6.80 -24.80
C ASP A 238 3.08 -6.89 -23.41
N GLY A 239 3.80 -5.85 -23.00
CA GLY A 239 4.40 -5.75 -21.68
C GLY A 239 3.36 -5.73 -20.56
N LEU A 240 2.25 -5.01 -20.74
CA LEU A 240 1.13 -5.00 -19.79
C LEU A 240 0.48 -6.39 -19.67
N ALA A 241 0.20 -7.04 -20.81
CA ALA A 241 -0.39 -8.38 -20.82
C ALA A 241 0.56 -9.43 -20.20
N ALA A 242 1.88 -9.27 -20.38
CA ALA A 242 2.88 -10.10 -19.74
C ALA A 242 2.96 -9.84 -18.23
N ALA A 243 3.02 -8.58 -17.79
CA ALA A 243 3.13 -8.20 -16.38
C ALA A 243 1.95 -8.71 -15.51
N LEU A 244 0.76 -8.84 -16.11
CA LEU A 244 -0.44 -9.37 -15.45
C LEU A 244 -0.48 -10.91 -15.35
N ARG A 245 0.41 -11.62 -16.07
CA ARG A 245 0.46 -13.09 -16.12
C ARG A 245 1.74 -13.67 -15.54
N ASP A 246 2.88 -13.05 -15.82
CA ASP A 246 4.21 -13.54 -15.45
C ASP A 246 4.34 -13.73 -13.94
N GLY A 247 4.81 -14.90 -13.51
CA GLY A 247 4.93 -15.27 -12.09
C GLY A 247 3.60 -15.56 -11.36
N ARG A 248 2.44 -15.22 -11.93
CA ARG A 248 1.14 -15.45 -11.27
C ARG A 248 0.83 -16.93 -11.09
N GLU A 249 1.15 -17.76 -12.08
CA GLU A 249 0.94 -19.21 -12.00
C GLU A 249 1.87 -19.87 -10.98
N ALA A 250 3.14 -19.45 -10.92
CA ALA A 250 4.09 -19.93 -9.92
C ALA A 250 3.65 -19.53 -8.50
N LEU A 251 3.16 -18.29 -8.32
CA LEU A 251 2.59 -17.85 -7.05
C LEU A 251 1.32 -18.66 -6.70
N ALA A 252 0.42 -18.87 -7.66
CA ALA A 252 -0.79 -19.68 -7.44
C ALA A 252 -0.46 -21.13 -7.07
N ALA A 253 0.58 -21.72 -7.66
CA ALA A 253 1.08 -23.04 -7.30
C ALA A 253 1.61 -23.08 -5.86
N ALA A 254 2.42 -22.09 -5.45
CA ALA A 254 2.92 -21.98 -4.08
C ALA A 254 1.79 -21.74 -3.05
N VAL A 255 0.74 -21.04 -3.45
CA VAL A 255 -0.44 -20.73 -2.63
C VAL A 255 -1.45 -21.89 -2.58
N GLY A 256 -1.43 -22.79 -3.56
CA GLY A 256 -2.33 -23.94 -3.67
C GLY A 256 -3.76 -23.60 -4.12
N ARG A 257 -4.00 -22.38 -4.63
CA ARG A 257 -5.30 -21.92 -5.17
C ARG A 257 -5.09 -20.79 -6.19
N PRO A 258 -6.08 -20.50 -7.05
CA PRO A 258 -6.00 -19.37 -7.97
C PRO A 258 -5.74 -18.04 -7.25
N VAL A 259 -4.87 -17.21 -7.85
CA VAL A 259 -4.60 -15.84 -7.43
C VAL A 259 -5.27 -14.90 -8.42
N ASP A 260 -6.48 -14.47 -8.08
CA ASP A 260 -7.39 -13.73 -8.98
C ASP A 260 -7.80 -12.35 -8.44
N THR A 261 -7.08 -11.83 -7.46
CA THR A 261 -7.10 -10.42 -7.05
C THR A 261 -5.73 -9.79 -7.25
N ILE A 262 -5.67 -8.49 -7.51
CA ILE A 262 -4.42 -7.78 -7.77
C ILE A 262 -4.36 -6.41 -7.07
N ALA A 263 -3.23 -6.06 -6.47
CA ALA A 263 -2.92 -4.67 -6.19
C ALA A 263 -2.04 -4.15 -7.32
N TYR A 264 -2.39 -3.00 -7.91
CA TYR A 264 -1.55 -2.42 -8.96
C TYR A 264 -0.27 -1.83 -8.32
N PRO A 265 0.93 -2.11 -8.87
CA PRO A 265 2.18 -1.50 -8.42
C PRO A 265 2.07 0.03 -8.35
N SER A 266 2.61 0.62 -7.28
CA SER A 266 2.48 2.05 -6.96
C SER A 266 1.03 2.55 -6.82
N GLY A 267 0.03 1.65 -6.87
CA GLY A 267 -1.39 1.95 -6.92
C GLY A 267 -1.89 2.64 -8.19
N LYS A 268 -1.09 2.65 -9.26
CA LYS A 268 -1.36 3.38 -10.51
C LYS A 268 -2.02 2.46 -11.53
N ALA A 269 -3.12 2.93 -12.11
CA ALA A 269 -3.78 2.26 -13.22
C ALA A 269 -4.48 3.29 -14.11
N ASP A 270 -4.86 2.88 -15.31
CA ASP A 270 -5.75 3.63 -16.18
C ASP A 270 -6.81 2.69 -16.78
N ALA A 271 -7.66 3.19 -17.67
CA ALA A 271 -8.68 2.38 -18.32
C ALA A 271 -8.09 1.18 -19.10
N ARG A 272 -6.88 1.30 -19.64
CA ARG A 272 -6.20 0.23 -20.39
C ARG A 272 -5.72 -0.86 -19.44
N VAL A 273 -5.12 -0.48 -18.32
CA VAL A 273 -4.73 -1.40 -17.24
C VAL A 273 -5.96 -2.13 -16.68
N VAL A 274 -7.07 -1.43 -16.48
CA VAL A 274 -8.34 -2.03 -16.00
C VAL A 274 -8.88 -3.06 -16.99
N ALA A 275 -8.90 -2.74 -18.29
CA ALA A 275 -9.34 -3.67 -19.32
C ALA A 275 -8.43 -4.90 -19.39
N ALA A 276 -7.10 -4.70 -19.42
CA ALA A 276 -6.14 -5.79 -19.44
C ALA A 276 -6.21 -6.67 -18.19
N ALA A 277 -6.49 -6.10 -17.01
CA ALA A 277 -6.71 -6.87 -15.79
C ALA A 277 -7.99 -7.73 -15.86
N ALA A 278 -9.05 -7.21 -16.49
CA ALA A 278 -10.26 -7.98 -16.75
C ALA A 278 -9.98 -9.15 -17.71
N ASP A 279 -9.27 -8.90 -18.82
CA ASP A 279 -8.89 -9.92 -19.80
C ASP A 279 -7.97 -10.99 -19.21
N ALA A 280 -7.10 -10.61 -18.26
CA ALA A 280 -6.26 -11.53 -17.50
C ALA A 280 -7.03 -12.34 -16.44
N GLY A 281 -8.32 -12.08 -16.25
CA GLY A 281 -9.20 -12.84 -15.35
C GLY A 281 -9.18 -12.40 -13.89
N PHE A 282 -8.71 -11.19 -13.57
CA PHE A 282 -8.82 -10.67 -12.20
C PHE A 282 -10.27 -10.34 -11.85
N ARG A 283 -10.69 -10.70 -10.64
CA ARG A 283 -12.04 -10.40 -10.11
C ARG A 283 -12.09 -9.07 -9.38
N GLU A 284 -11.00 -8.70 -8.71
CA GLU A 284 -10.86 -7.44 -7.99
C GLU A 284 -9.46 -6.87 -8.13
N ALA A 285 -9.35 -5.53 -8.21
CA ALA A 285 -8.08 -4.85 -8.27
C ALA A 285 -8.02 -3.58 -7.44
N TRP A 286 -6.86 -3.32 -6.84
CA TRP A 286 -6.69 -2.32 -5.80
C TRP A 286 -5.66 -1.25 -6.17
N THR A 287 -6.10 0.01 -6.10
CA THR A 287 -5.29 1.23 -6.24
C THR A 287 -4.80 1.72 -4.87
N THR A 288 -4.08 2.84 -4.83
CA THR A 288 -3.79 3.59 -3.59
C THR A 288 -4.62 4.87 -3.47
N MET A 289 -5.69 5.00 -4.27
CA MET A 289 -6.61 6.13 -4.14
C MET A 289 -7.32 6.08 -2.79
N PRO A 290 -7.29 7.15 -1.98
CA PRO A 290 -7.78 7.15 -0.60
C PRO A 290 -9.31 7.27 -0.54
N THR A 291 -10.00 6.27 -1.09
CA THR A 291 -11.44 6.24 -1.30
C THR A 291 -12.06 5.03 -0.59
N ALA A 292 -13.27 5.19 -0.06
CA ALA A 292 -14.03 4.08 0.51
C ALA A 292 -14.59 3.17 -0.59
N VAL A 293 -14.75 1.89 -0.27
CA VAL A 293 -15.31 0.86 -1.15
C VAL A 293 -16.77 0.62 -0.78
N GLY A 294 -17.65 0.67 -1.77
CA GLY A 294 -19.08 0.36 -1.65
C GLY A 294 -19.55 -0.66 -2.69
N PRO A 295 -20.85 -1.05 -2.67
CA PRO A 295 -21.42 -2.02 -3.60
C PRO A 295 -21.20 -1.67 -5.07
N ASP A 296 -21.26 -0.38 -5.38
CA ASP A 296 -21.20 0.16 -6.75
C ASP A 296 -19.77 0.54 -7.16
N SER A 297 -18.77 0.23 -6.32
CA SER A 297 -17.37 0.48 -6.66
C SER A 297 -16.94 -0.44 -7.80
N PRO A 298 -16.26 0.08 -8.85
CA PRO A 298 -15.81 -0.77 -9.94
C PRO A 298 -14.82 -1.81 -9.40
N PRO A 299 -15.05 -3.11 -9.63
CA PRO A 299 -14.31 -4.17 -8.96
C PRO A 299 -12.81 -4.14 -9.25
N LEU A 300 -12.42 -3.66 -10.44
CA LEU A 300 -11.03 -3.54 -10.88
C LEU A 300 -10.42 -2.15 -10.62
N TRP A 301 -11.07 -1.35 -9.76
CA TRP A 301 -10.67 0.01 -9.40
C TRP A 301 -11.04 0.33 -7.94
N LEU A 302 -10.56 -0.47 -7.00
CA LEU A 302 -10.88 -0.30 -5.58
C LEU A 302 -9.86 0.61 -4.88
N GLY A 303 -10.33 1.43 -3.95
CA GLY A 303 -9.50 2.35 -3.18
C GLY A 303 -8.82 1.70 -1.98
N ARG A 304 -7.63 2.21 -1.63
CA ARG A 304 -6.91 1.88 -0.38
C ARG A 304 -6.35 3.15 0.25
N VAL A 305 -6.27 3.15 1.56
CA VAL A 305 -5.82 4.29 2.35
C VAL A 305 -4.57 3.93 3.13
N TYR A 306 -3.54 4.79 3.05
CA TYR A 306 -2.36 4.62 3.89
C TYR A 306 -2.69 4.90 5.36
N PRO A 307 -2.36 3.99 6.29
CA PRO A 307 -2.46 4.26 7.70
C PRO A 307 -1.39 5.30 8.11
N PRO A 308 -1.65 6.12 9.13
CA PRO A 308 -0.68 7.12 9.58
C PRO A 308 0.58 6.47 10.16
N GLN A 309 1.74 7.02 9.80
CA GLN A 309 3.08 6.50 10.12
C GLN A 309 3.60 6.89 11.53
N GLU A 310 2.98 7.87 12.19
CA GLU A 310 3.55 8.48 13.41
C GLU A 310 2.68 8.28 14.66
N GLU A 311 1.34 8.30 14.51
CA GLU A 311 0.41 8.40 15.64
C GLU A 311 -0.77 7.45 15.49
N ARG A 312 -0.89 6.46 16.39
CA ARG A 312 -1.99 5.47 16.39
C ARG A 312 -3.40 6.10 16.39
N GLY A 313 -3.58 7.22 17.10
CA GLY A 313 -4.87 7.88 17.25
C GLY A 313 -5.39 8.45 15.92
N ARG A 314 -4.51 8.80 14.98
CA ARG A 314 -4.91 9.34 13.69
C ARG A 314 -5.63 8.33 12.81
N LEU A 315 -5.43 7.02 13.03
CA LEU A 315 -6.06 6.00 12.19
C LEU A 315 -7.59 6.09 12.24
N ALA A 316 -8.17 6.32 13.42
CA ALA A 316 -9.62 6.47 13.54
C ALA A 316 -10.16 7.66 12.72
N LEU A 317 -9.42 8.78 12.68
CA LEU A 317 -9.81 9.94 11.89
C LEU A 317 -9.67 9.68 10.38
N VAL A 318 -8.60 9.00 9.96
CA VAL A 318 -8.38 8.59 8.56
C VAL A 318 -9.53 7.70 8.08
N LEU A 319 -9.87 6.67 8.84
CA LEU A 319 -10.99 5.77 8.54
C LEU A 319 -12.33 6.53 8.50
N ALA A 320 -12.60 7.38 9.50
CA ALA A 320 -13.85 8.14 9.55
C ALA A 320 -13.98 9.12 8.37
N ARG A 321 -12.87 9.74 7.93
CA ARG A 321 -12.87 10.64 6.77
C ARG A 321 -13.11 9.87 5.47
N ALA A 322 -12.48 8.71 5.29
CA ALA A 322 -12.74 7.85 4.13
C ALA A 322 -14.22 7.44 4.07
N LEU A 323 -14.82 7.09 5.23
CA LEU A 323 -16.24 6.72 5.33
C LEU A 323 -17.22 7.90 5.14
N LEU A 324 -16.76 9.14 5.26
CA LEU A 324 -17.56 10.34 4.94
C LEU A 324 -17.58 10.63 3.44
N ASP A 325 -16.46 10.39 2.75
CA ASP A 325 -16.31 10.73 1.33
C ASP A 325 -16.84 9.62 0.43
N ALA A 326 -18.17 9.51 0.37
CA ALA A 326 -18.87 8.51 -0.44
C ALA A 326 -18.65 8.65 -1.96
N ARG A 327 -18.09 9.78 -2.44
CA ARG A 327 -17.76 9.98 -3.86
C ARG A 327 -16.77 8.93 -4.38
N GLY A 328 -15.88 8.46 -3.51
CA GLY A 328 -14.91 7.43 -3.84
C GLY A 328 -15.52 6.06 -4.16
N ALA A 329 -16.71 5.77 -3.64
CA ALA A 329 -17.35 4.46 -3.80
C ALA A 329 -17.99 4.24 -5.18
N SER A 330 -18.02 5.25 -6.05
CA SER A 330 -18.59 5.20 -7.41
C SER A 330 -17.60 5.70 -8.48
N ALA A 331 -16.35 6.00 -8.10
CA ALA A 331 -15.39 6.62 -9.00
C ALA A 331 -14.99 5.68 -10.14
N THR A 332 -15.19 6.12 -11.38
CA THR A 332 -14.63 5.48 -12.57
C THR A 332 -13.12 5.71 -12.67
N PRO A 333 -12.37 4.81 -13.33
CA PRO A 333 -10.99 5.06 -13.69
C PRO A 333 -10.88 6.38 -14.46
N PRO A 334 -9.99 7.31 -14.08
CA PRO A 334 -9.75 8.50 -14.86
C PRO A 334 -9.07 8.13 -16.18
N ALA A 335 -9.14 9.04 -17.15
CA ALA A 335 -8.44 8.90 -18.42
C ALA A 335 -6.92 8.73 -18.20
N PRO A 336 -6.19 8.10 -19.15
CA PRO A 336 -4.80 7.64 -18.99
C PRO A 336 -3.79 8.63 -18.42
N THR A 337 -4.04 9.93 -18.56
CA THR A 337 -3.11 10.99 -18.20
C THR A 337 -3.30 11.58 -16.80
N ALA A 338 -4.43 11.35 -16.12
CA ALA A 338 -4.75 12.15 -14.92
C ALA A 338 -4.11 11.68 -13.61
N GLN A 339 -3.66 10.41 -13.50
CA GLN A 339 -3.04 9.88 -12.27
C GLN A 339 -1.52 10.03 -12.19
N LEU A 340 -0.88 10.48 -13.27
CA LEU A 340 0.59 10.53 -13.37
C LEU A 340 1.23 11.72 -12.63
N THR A 341 0.41 12.61 -12.04
CA THR A 341 0.84 13.89 -11.47
C THR A 341 0.74 13.99 -9.95
N THR A 342 0.15 13.01 -9.25
CA THR A 342 -0.08 13.08 -7.80
C THR A 342 0.61 11.97 -7.04
N ALA A 343 1.94 12.03 -6.95
CA ALA A 343 2.72 11.36 -5.91
C ALA A 343 3.91 12.25 -5.59
N ALA A 344 3.72 13.09 -4.56
CA ALA A 344 4.72 13.87 -3.84
C ALA A 344 4.29 13.93 -2.37
#